data_AF-A0A536XMI7-F1
#
_entry.id   AF-A0A536XMI7-F1
#
_cell.length_a   1.000
_cell.length_b   1.000
_cell.length_c   1.000
_cell.angle_alpha   90.00
_cell.angle_beta   90.00
_cell.angle_gamma   90.00
#
_symmetry.space_group_name_H-M   'P 1'
#
loop_
_entity.id
_entity.type
_entity.pdbx_description
1 polymer ?
#
loop_
_entity_poly.entity_id
_entity_poly.type
_entity_poly.pdbx_seq_one_letter_code
_entity_poly.pdbx_strand_id
1 'polypeptide(L)' 'MPKVLTVPVRDAAAGHFGEGSTRLKIEALLTFVKSRPSGRGVITNAESMARALRGETGTWFEGSIASKRT' A
#
# COMPACT_ATOMS: atom_id res chain seq x y z
N MET A 1 9.21 -13.38 -1.12
CA MET A 1 7.97 -12.91 -1.76
C MET A 1 7.41 -11.80 -0.90
N PRO A 2 7.32 -10.55 -1.38
CA PRO A 2 6.74 -9.45 -0.61
C PRO A 2 5.23 -9.66 -0.44
N LYS A 3 4.66 -9.12 0.64
CA LYS A 3 3.21 -9.14 0.83
C LYS A 3 2.61 -7.98 0.04
N VAL A 4 2.00 -8.30 -1.10
CA VAL A 4 1.22 -7.35 -1.90
C VAL A 4 -0.20 -7.32 -1.34
N LEU A 5 -0.63 -6.15 -0.88
CA LEU A 5 -2.00 -5.92 -0.47
C LEU A 5 -2.70 -5.14 -1.56
N THR A 6 -3.51 -5.84 -2.36
CA THR A 6 -4.52 -5.20 -3.19
C THR A 6 -5.66 -4.81 -2.27
N VAL A 7 -5.56 -3.64 -1.65
CA VAL A 7 -6.56 -3.15 -0.70
C VAL A 7 -7.70 -2.53 -1.50
N PRO A 8 -8.90 -3.14 -1.59
CA PRO A 8 -10.08 -2.36 -1.92
C PRO A 8 -10.24 -1.30 -0.84
N VAL A 9 -10.42 -0.06 -1.27
CA VAL A 9 -10.39 1.20 -0.48
C VAL A 9 -11.14 1.18 0.87
N ARG A 10 -11.98 0.18 1.14
CA ARG A 10 -12.81 0.04 2.33
C ARG A 10 -12.12 -0.61 3.54
N ASP A 11 -11.06 -1.39 3.36
CA ASP A 11 -10.51 -2.22 4.46
C ASP A 11 -9.47 -1.50 5.35
N ALA A 12 -9.05 -0.29 4.98
CA ALA A 12 -8.15 0.53 5.81
C ALA A 12 -8.79 0.98 7.14
N ALA A 13 -10.12 0.88 7.25
CA ALA A 13 -10.89 1.26 8.43
C ALA A 13 -11.03 0.14 9.47
N ALA A 14 -10.68 -1.12 9.14
CA ALA A 14 -11.02 -2.29 9.95
C ALA A 14 -10.10 -2.56 11.16
N GLY A 15 -9.52 -1.54 11.79
CA GLY A 15 -8.77 -1.69 13.05
C GLY A 15 -7.48 -2.55 12.99
N HIS A 16 -7.08 -3.05 11.82
CA HIS A 16 -5.88 -3.89 11.64
C HIS A 16 -4.57 -3.11 11.75
N PHE A 17 -4.64 -1.78 11.66
CA PHE A 17 -3.49 -0.90 11.71
C PHE A 17 -3.59 -0.11 13.01
N GLY A 18 -2.75 -0.47 13.99
CA GLY A 18 -2.77 0.11 15.32
C GLY A 18 -2.88 1.63 15.31
N GLU A 19 -3.62 2.17 16.28
CA GLU A 19 -3.89 3.61 16.37
C GLU A 19 -2.59 4.43 16.39
N GLY A 20 -2.59 5.55 15.65
CA GLY A 20 -1.44 6.46 15.56
C GLY A 20 -0.73 6.46 14.20
N SER A 21 0.61 6.65 14.20
CA SER A 21 1.40 7.00 13.02
C SER A 21 1.31 6.01 11.84
N THR A 22 1.01 4.74 12.11
CA THR A 22 0.86 3.69 11.09
C THR A 22 -0.39 3.90 10.24
N ARG A 23 -1.50 4.31 10.86
CA ARG A 23 -2.74 4.62 10.14
C ARG A 23 -2.55 5.80 9.20
N LEU A 24 -1.91 6.88 9.64
CA LEU A 24 -1.62 8.06 8.81
C LEU A 24 -0.77 7.71 7.58
N LYS A 25 0.24 6.84 7.74
CA LYS A 25 1.08 6.37 6.63
C LYS A 25 0.26 5.60 5.60
N ILE A 26 -0.69 4.77 6.05
CA ILE A 26 -1.56 4.00 5.18
C ILE A 26 -2.56 4.91 4.46
N GLU A 27 -3.20 5.84 5.17
CA GLU A 27 -4.13 6.80 4.56
C GLU A 27 -3.46 7.67 3.49
N ALA A 28 -2.24 8.16 3.75
CA ALA A 28 -1.47 8.93 2.78
C ALA A 28 -1.16 8.10 1.52
N LEU A 29 -0.75 6.85 1.71
CA LEU A 29 -0.38 5.98 0.60
C LEU A 29 -1.62 5.55 -0.21
N LEU A 30 -2.74 5.28 0.46
CA LEU A 30 -4.04 5.03 -0.20
C LEU A 30 -4.50 6.23 -1.01
N THR A 31 -4.33 7.45 -0.49
CA THR A 31 -4.65 8.69 -1.21
C THR A 31 -3.80 8.83 -2.48
N PHE A 32 -2.50 8.51 -2.38
CA PHE A 32 -1.60 8.49 -3.53
C PHE A 32 -2.04 7.47 -4.60
N VAL A 33 -2.27 6.20 -4.24
CA VAL A 33 -2.59 5.16 -5.23
C VAL A 33 -3.99 5.28 -5.83
N LYS A 34 -4.95 5.89 -5.10
CA LYS A 34 -6.28 6.22 -5.66
C LYS A 34 -6.22 7.24 -6.79
N SER A 35 -5.34 8.23 -6.68
CA SER A 35 -5.16 9.27 -7.71
C SER A 35 -4.24 8.82 -8.85
N ARG A 36 -3.59 7.65 -8.72
CA ARG A 36 -2.61 7.13 -9.68
C ARG A 36 -2.89 5.66 -9.98
N PRO A 37 -3.71 5.36 -11.01
CA PRO A 37 -4.11 3.99 -11.36
C PRO A 37 -2.97 3.02 -11.71
N SER A 38 -1.77 3.53 -12.05
CA SER A 38 -0.53 2.75 -12.25
C SER A 38 0.51 2.98 -11.15
N GLY A 39 0.15 3.77 -10.13
CA GLY A 39 1.01 4.12 -9.02
C GLY A 39 1.15 2.96 -8.03
N ARG A 40 2.34 2.81 -7.48
CA ARG A 40 2.65 1.84 -6.43
C ARG A 40 3.34 2.55 -5.28
N GLY A 41 3.04 2.13 -4.06
CA GLY A 41 3.67 2.63 -2.84
C GLY A 41 4.06 1.46 -1.93
N VAL A 42 5.08 1.66 -1.11
CA VAL A 42 5.56 0.65 -0.16
C VAL A 42 5.76 1.28 1.22
N ILE A 43 5.30 0.59 2.26
CA ILE A 43 5.67 0.89 3.64
C ILE A 43 6.77 -0.09 4.05
N THR A 44 7.91 0.45 4.51
CA THR A 44 9.10 -0.32 4.91
C THR A 44 9.89 0.42 6.00
N ASN A 45 10.97 -0.18 6.50
CA ASN A 45 11.95 0.48 7.36
C ASN A 45 13.17 0.97 6.54
N ALA A 46 13.92 1.92 7.09
CA ALA A 46 15.04 2.56 6.40
C ALA A 46 16.11 1.54 5.96
N GLU A 47 16.43 0.58 6.82
CA GLU A 47 17.42 -0.48 6.56
C GLU A 47 17.03 -1.36 5.36
N SER A 48 15.74 -1.57 5.14
CA SER A 48 15.22 -2.42 4.07
C SER A 48 14.85 -1.65 2.81
N MET A 49 15.08 -0.33 2.74
CA MET A 49 14.61 0.50 1.63
C MET A 49 15.12 0.03 0.26
N ALA A 50 16.41 -0.29 0.14
CA ALA A 50 16.97 -0.76 -1.14
C ALA A 50 16.36 -2.09 -1.61
N ARG A 51 16.17 -3.03 -0.68
CA ARG A 51 15.50 -4.32 -0.96
C ARG A 51 14.02 -4.13 -1.27
N ALA A 52 13.37 -3.21 -0.56
CA ALA A 52 11.98 -2.87 -0.76
C ALA A 52 11.80 -2.32 -2.18
N LEU A 53 12.62 -1.38 -2.64
CA LEU A 53 12.54 -0.86 -4.02
C LEU A 53 12.73 -1.94 -5.11
N ARG A 54 13.44 -3.03 -4.81
CA ARG A 54 13.57 -4.20 -5.69
C ARG A 54 12.41 -5.19 -5.59
N GLY A 55 11.43 -4.92 -4.74
CA GLY A 55 10.27 -5.81 -4.52
C GLY A 55 10.59 -7.03 -3.66
N GLU A 56 11.67 -7.03 -2.88
CA GLU A 56 12.07 -8.19 -2.08
C GLU A 56 11.37 -8.22 -0.71
N THR A 57 10.90 -7.06 -0.25
CA THR A 57 10.29 -6.86 1.08
C THR A 57 9.33 -5.67 1.08
N GLY A 58 8.75 -5.37 2.25
CA GLY A 58 7.81 -4.28 2.48
C GLY A 58 6.35 -4.67 2.28
N THR A 59 5.48 -3.75 2.69
CA THR A 59 4.03 -3.84 2.50
C THR A 59 3.66 -2.98 1.31
N TRP A 60 3.31 -3.62 0.20
CA TRP A 60 3.05 -2.94 -1.06
C TRP A 60 1.56 -2.66 -1.27
N PHE A 61 1.29 -1.48 -1.83
CA PHE A 61 -0.03 -1.02 -2.22
C PHE A 61 0.04 -0.58 -3.67
N GLU A 62 -0.92 -1.02 -4.46
CA GLU A 62 -0.99 -0.73 -5.88
C GLU A 62 -2.33 -0.06 -6.19
N GLY A 63 -2.27 0.98 -7.02
CA GLY A 63 -3.49 1.53 -7.62
C GLY A 63 -4.06 0.47 -8.53
N SER A 64 -5.26 -0.03 -8.23
CA SER A 64 -5.97 -0.86 -9.20
C SER A 64 -6.61 0.09 -10.21
N ILE A 65 -6.22 -0.04 -11.47
CA ILE A 65 -7.17 0.19 -12.56
C ILE A 65 -8.23 -0.88 -12.30
N ALA A 66 -9.40 -0.50 -11.80
CA ALA A 66 -10.50 -1.45 -11.69
C ALA A 66 -10.78 -1.92 -13.11
N SER A 67 -10.24 -3.08 -13.50
CA SER A 67 -10.71 -3.80 -14.67
C SER A 67 -12.16 -4.07 -14.37
N LYS A 68 -13.06 -3.28 -14.97
CA LYS A 68 -14.47 -3.63 -15.09
C LYS A 68 -14.46 -5.01 -15.75
N ARG A 69 -14.54 -6.07 -14.96
CA ARG A 69 -14.83 -7.40 -15.45
C ARG A 69 -16.28 -7.32 -15.91
N THR A 70 -16.43 -7.09 -17.22
CA THR A 70 -17.67 -7.26 -17.99
C THR A 70 -18.11 -8.71 -17.93
#